data_AF-A0A2D5MUD4-F1
#
_entry.id   AF-A0A2D5MUD4-F1
#
_cell.length_a   1.000
_cell.length_b   1.000
_cell.length_c   1.000
_cell.angle_alpha   90.00
_cell.angle_beta   90.00
_cell.angle_gamma   90.00
#
_symmetry.space_group_name_H-M   'P 1'
#
loop_
_entity.id
_entity.type
_entity.pdbx_description
1 polymer ?
#
loop_
_entity_poly.entity_id
_entity_poly.type
_entity_poly.pdbx_seq_one_letter_code
_entity_poly.pdbx_strand_id
1 'polypeptide(L)' 'MYAIQPKAWDRVDPHGCDYATNMTDAYDYARQWNEDCTIWKEGTKAWMKWMYVTDEQVSSAG' A
#
# COMPACT_ATOMS: atom_id res chain seq x y z
N MET A 1 -3.76 2.35 11.16
CA MET A 1 -4.27 1.74 9.92
C MET A 1 -3.22 1.86 8.81
N TYR A 2 -3.38 1.12 7.72
CA TYR A 2 -2.57 1.23 6.51
C TYR A 2 -3.46 1.55 5.32
N ALA A 3 -2.97 2.36 4.39
CA ALA A 3 -3.62 2.66 3.12
C ALA A 3 -2.71 2.19 1.97
N ILE A 4 -3.29 1.53 0.99
CA ILE A 4 -2.61 0.89 -0.13
C ILE A 4 -3.16 1.51 -1.41
N GLN A 5 -2.28 2.02 -2.25
CA GLN A 5 -2.66 2.63 -3.53
C GLN A 5 -1.49 2.54 -4.51
N PRO A 6 -1.72 2.78 -5.82
CA PRO A 6 -0.67 2.83 -6.82
C PRO A 6 0.44 3.80 -6.44
N LYS A 7 1.69 3.39 -6.69
CA LYS A 7 2.87 4.23 -6.49
C LYS A 7 2.87 5.47 -7.38
N ALA A 8 2.16 5.44 -8.50
CA ALA A 8 1.97 6.60 -9.38
C ALA A 8 1.29 7.79 -8.66
N TRP A 9 0.62 7.54 -7.52
CA TRP A 9 -0.05 8.59 -6.76
C TRP A 9 0.90 9.18 -5.71
N ASP A 10 1.27 10.46 -5.89
CA ASP A 10 2.21 11.17 -5.01
C ASP A 10 1.70 11.41 -3.58
N ARG A 11 0.38 11.32 -3.34
CA ARG A 11 -0.27 11.56 -2.05
C ARG A 11 -1.37 10.54 -1.81
N VAL A 12 -1.65 10.23 -0.54
CA VAL A 12 -2.80 9.37 -0.18
C VAL A 12 -4.09 10.00 -0.69
N ASP A 13 -4.82 9.26 -1.52
CA ASP A 13 -6.20 9.57 -1.86
C ASP A 13 -7.11 8.63 -1.05
N PRO A 14 -7.86 9.16 -0.06
CA PRO A 14 -8.65 8.32 0.84
C PRO A 14 -9.83 7.60 0.18
N HIS A 15 -10.20 7.96 -1.06
CA HIS A 15 -11.29 7.31 -1.79
C HIS A 15 -10.81 6.24 -2.76
N GLY A 16 -9.55 6.32 -3.19
CA GLY A 16 -8.98 5.42 -4.19
C GLY A 16 -8.01 4.38 -3.62
N CYS A 17 -7.81 4.37 -2.30
CA CYS A 17 -6.94 3.41 -1.63
C CYS A 17 -7.72 2.29 -0.94
N ASP A 18 -7.12 1.11 -0.91
CA ASP A 18 -7.54 0.03 -0.02
C ASP A 18 -6.98 0.25 1.39
N TYR A 19 -7.70 -0.23 2.41
CA TYR A 19 -7.31 -0.06 3.80
C TYR A 19 -7.11 -1.38 4.51
N ALA A 20 -6.01 -1.47 5.26
CA ALA A 20 -5.67 -2.63 6.09
C ALA A 20 -5.47 -2.23 7.55
N THR A 21 -5.83 -3.13 8.47
CA THR A 21 -5.62 -2.91 9.91
C THR A 21 -4.25 -3.38 10.39
N ASN A 22 -3.63 -4.30 9.64
CA ASN A 22 -2.30 -4.84 9.91
C ASN A 22 -1.43 -4.85 8.63
N MET A 23 -0.14 -5.11 8.79
CA MET A 23 0.82 -5.04 7.69
C MET A 23 0.71 -6.25 6.74
N THR A 24 0.34 -7.43 7.25
CA THR A 24 0.17 -8.63 6.44
C THR A 24 -0.91 -8.43 5.39
N ASP A 25 -2.09 -7.97 5.82
CA ASP A 25 -3.19 -7.64 4.91
C ASP A 25 -2.80 -6.52 3.93
N ALA A 26 -2.01 -5.54 4.37
CA ALA A 26 -1.54 -4.47 3.50
C ALA A 26 -0.64 -4.97 2.36
N TYR A 27 0.24 -5.93 2.66
CA TYR A 27 1.01 -6.60 1.61
C TYR A 27 0.12 -7.44 0.70
N ASP A 28 -0.83 -8.19 1.25
CA ASP A 28 -1.71 -9.02 0.44
C ASP A 28 -2.63 -8.20 -0.47
N TYR A 29 -3.07 -7.00 -0.04
CA TYR A 29 -3.77 -6.06 -0.92
C TYR A 29 -2.83 -5.49 -1.98
N ALA A 30 -1.62 -5.04 -1.61
CA ALA A 30 -0.65 -4.56 -2.59
C ALA A 30 -0.33 -5.62 -3.67
N ARG A 31 -0.33 -6.91 -3.30
CA ARG A 31 -0.17 -8.03 -4.24
C ARG A 31 -1.31 -8.16 -5.26
N GLN A 32 -2.53 -7.78 -4.88
CA GLN A 32 -3.71 -7.95 -5.74
C GLN A 32 -3.83 -6.87 -6.82
N TRP A 33 -3.19 -5.72 -6.62
CA TRP A 33 -3.25 -4.60 -7.57
C TRP A 33 -2.49 -4.86 -8.86
N ASN A 34 -1.61 -5.87 -8.91
CA ASN A 34 -0.84 -6.25 -10.09
C ASN A 34 -0.04 -5.08 -10.71
N GLU A 35 0.36 -4.13 -9.84
CA GLU A 35 1.17 -2.96 -10.15
C GLU A 35 1.94 -2.50 -8.89
N ASP A 36 2.96 -1.67 -9.08
CA ASP A 36 3.72 -1.08 -7.98
C ASP A 36 2.81 -0.28 -7.03
N CYS A 37 2.79 -0.67 -5.76
CA CYS A 37 1.97 -0.01 -4.74
C CYS A 37 2.83 0.74 -3.72
N THR A 38 2.24 1.78 -3.14
CA THR A 38 2.76 2.41 -1.92
C THR A 38 1.86 2.05 -0.75
N ILE A 39 2.46 1.48 0.30
CA ILE A 39 1.80 1.31 1.59
C ILE A 39 2.09 2.55 2.43
N TRP A 40 1.02 3.19 2.89
CA TRP A 40 1.05 4.33 3.79
C TRP A 40 0.62 3.88 5.18
N LYS A 41 1.29 4.38 6.20
CA LYS A 41 0.92 4.16 7.60
C LYS A 41 0.23 5.39 8.14
N GLU A 42 -0.90 5.18 8.79
CA GLU A 42 -1.62 6.24 9.48
C GLU A 42 -0.75 6.79 10.61
N GLY A 43 -0.45 8.08 10.55
CA GLY A 43 0.22 8.82 11.61
C GLY A 43 -0.77 9.71 12.37
N THR A 44 -0.38 10.17 13.56
CA THR A 44 -1.22 11.00 14.44
C THR A 44 -1.70 12.31 13.79
N LYS A 45 -0.98 12.83 12.80
CA LYS A 45 -1.30 14.10 12.12
C LYS A 45 -1.44 14.00 10.60
N ALA A 46 -0.86 12.97 9.99
CA ALA A 46 -0.86 12.76 8.56
C ALA A 46 -0.46 11.32 8.23
N TRP A 47 -0.83 10.86 7.05
CA TRP A 47 -0.32 9.61 6.48
C TRP A 47 1.17 9.72 6.18
N MET A 48 1.92 8.69 6.55
CA MET A 48 3.36 8.60 6.32
C MET A 48 3.64 7.51 5.30
N LYS A 49 4.50 7.82 4.31
CA LYS A 49 4.94 6.85 3.32
C LYS A 49 5.79 5.80 4.03
N TRP A 50 5.34 4.55 4.04
CA TRP A 50 6.01 3.50 4.80
C TRP A 50 6.93 2.68 3.91
N MET A 51 6.38 2.11 2.84
CA MET A 51 7.13 1.20 1.97
C MET A 51 6.58 1.19 0.54
N TYR A 52 7.47 0.94 -0.41
CA TYR A 52 7.12 0.59 -1.78
C TYR A 52 7.08 -0.92 -1.90
N VAL A 53 6.04 -1.43 -2.54
CA VAL A 53 5.91 -2.83 -2.92
C VAL A 53 6.00 -2.87 -4.44
N THR A 54 7.05 -3.49 -4.97
CA THR A 54 7.18 -3.66 -6.41
C THR A 54 6.44 -4.91 -6.87
N ASP A 55 5.99 -4.91 -8.11
CA ASP A 55 5.37 -6.09 -8.74
C ASP A 55 6.24 -7.37 -8.65
N GLU A 56 7.56 -7.24 -8.71
CA GLU A 56 8.48 -8.37 -8.51
C GLU A 56 8.44 -8.95 -7.08
N GLN A 57 8.26 -8.11 -6.05
CA GLN A 57 8.11 -8.56 -4.66
C GLN A 57 6.75 -9.22 -4.41
N VAL A 58 5.75 -8.85 -5.22
CA VAL A 58 4.43 -9.49 -5.24
C VAL A 58 4.52 -10.89 -5.86
N SER A 59 5.27 -11.03 -6.95
CA SER A 59 5.36 -12.26 -7.75
C SER A 59 6.26 -13.35 -7.18
N SER A 60 7.10 -13.06 -6.17
CA SER A 60 8.04 -14.04 -5.58
C SER A 60 7.42 -14.96 -4.50
N ALA A 61 6.09 -14.96 -4.34
CA ALA A 61 5.38 -15.82 -3.39
C ALA A 61 4.75 -17.08 -4.02
N GLY A 62 5.12 -17.41 -5.26
CA GLY A 62 4.68 -18.62 -5.99
C GLY A 62 5.62 -19.81 -5.87
#